data_AF-A0A519KCL9-F1
#
_entry.id   AF-A0A519KCL9-F1
#
_cell.length_a   1.000
_cell.length_b   1.000
_cell.length_c   1.000
_cell.angle_alpha   90.00
_cell.angle_beta   90.00
_cell.angle_gamma   90.00
#
_symmetry.space_group_name_H-M   'P 1'
#
loop_
_entity.id
_entity.type
_entity.pdbx_description
1 polymer ?
#
loop_
_entity_poly.entity_id
_entity_poly.type
_entity_poly.pdbx_seq_one_letter_code
_entity_poly.pdbx_strand_id
1 'polypeptide(L)'
;MELIVGAFYKNIKCENFRDPETGRVRVRPLKGQNLPTNLLIECCKIERESHPPLTKFITENVKVCKKPDGRIYLRAKDQFIKKIDF
;
A
#
# COMPACT_ATOMS: atom_id res chain seq x y z
N MET A 1 11.42 -6.79 -12.05
CA MET A 1 11.82 -5.51 -11.43
C MET A 1 12.34 -5.80 -10.04
N GLU A 2 13.55 -5.36 -9.73
CA GLU A 2 14.15 -5.54 -8.41
C GLU A 2 13.71 -4.39 -7.49
N LEU A 3 13.23 -4.71 -6.29
CA LEU A 3 12.86 -3.72 -5.29
C LEU A 3 14.04 -3.49 -4.36
N ILE A 4 14.56 -2.27 -4.34
CA ILE A 4 15.69 -1.90 -3.49
C ILE A 4 15.15 -1.49 -2.12
N VAL A 5 15.50 -2.23 -1.06
CA VAL A 5 15.13 -1.87 0.31
C VAL A 5 15.68 -0.47 0.63
N GLY A 6 14.83 0.39 1.17
CA GLY A 6 15.17 1.78 1.46
C GLY A 6 14.81 2.76 0.33
N ALA A 7 14.54 2.29 -0.89
CA ALA A 7 14.10 3.15 -1.98
C ALA A 7 12.70 3.73 -1.74
N PHE A 8 12.46 4.90 -2.32
CA PHE A 8 11.19 5.61 -2.25
C PHE A 8 10.54 5.72 -3.62
N TYR A 9 9.24 5.47 -3.68
CA TYR A 9 8.41 5.64 -4.87
C TYR A 9 7.33 6.67 -4.57
N LYS A 10 7.21 7.69 -5.43
CA LYS A 10 6.34 8.85 -5.20
C LYS A 10 4.98 8.69 -5.89
N ASN A 11 3.97 9.40 -5.39
CA ASN A 11 2.64 9.53 -5.99
C ASN A 11 1.96 8.18 -6.25
N ILE A 12 2.03 7.28 -5.28
CA ILE A 12 1.51 5.92 -5.44
C ILE A 12 0.01 5.90 -5.19
N LYS A 13 -0.73 5.53 -6.24
CA LYS A 13 -2.13 5.18 -6.17
C LYS A 13 -2.27 3.76 -5.64
N CYS A 14 -3.23 3.54 -4.77
CA CYS A 14 -3.46 2.25 -4.13
C CYS A 14 -4.94 2.01 -3.91
N GLU A 15 -5.29 0.78 -3.55
CA GLU A 15 -6.66 0.43 -3.19
C GLU A 15 -6.66 -0.40 -1.91
N ASN A 16 -7.73 -0.27 -1.13
CA ASN A 16 -8.01 -1.20 -0.06
C ASN A 16 -8.66 -2.49 -0.61
N PHE A 17 -8.45 -3.60 0.08
CA PHE A 17 -9.10 -4.87 -0.25
C PHE A 17 -9.24 -5.72 1.01
N ARG A 18 -10.19 -6.65 0.99
CA ARG A 18 -10.31 -7.66 2.05
C ARG A 18 -9.40 -8.84 1.71
N ASP A 19 -8.41 -9.07 2.55
CA ASP A 19 -7.48 -10.19 2.40
C ASP A 19 -8.21 -11.52 2.65
N PRO A 20 -8.26 -12.45 1.67
CA PRO A 20 -8.98 -13.71 1.83
C PRO A 20 -8.33 -14.63 2.89
N GLU A 21 -7.02 -14.52 3.13
CA GLU A 21 -6.31 -15.39 4.08
C GLU A 21 -6.58 -14.99 5.53
N THR A 22 -6.66 -13.68 5.80
CA THR A 22 -6.74 -13.15 7.17
C THR A 22 -8.04 -12.41 7.49
N GLY A 23 -8.90 -12.17 6.50
CA GLY A 23 -10.12 -11.37 6.62
C GLY A 23 -9.90 -9.88 6.89
N ARG A 24 -8.64 -9.43 7.01
CA ARG A 24 -8.26 -8.04 7.33
C ARG A 24 -8.39 -7.14 6.11
N VAL A 25 -8.76 -5.88 6.32
CA VAL A 25 -8.64 -4.86 5.28
C VAL A 25 -7.18 -4.44 5.16
N ARG A 26 -6.62 -4.58 3.95
CA ARG A 26 -5.24 -4.23 3.61
C ARG A 26 -5.23 -3.28 2.43
N VAL A 27 -4.07 -2.69 2.14
CA VAL A 27 -3.88 -1.77 1.01
C VAL A 27 -2.78 -2.31 0.09
N ARG A 28 -2.97 -2.20 -1.23
CA ARG A 28 -1.99 -2.61 -2.26
C ARG A 28 -1.84 -1.55 -3.35
N PRO A 29 -0.69 -1.49 -4.05
CA PRO A 29 -0.53 -0.60 -5.20
C PRO A 29 -1.50 -0.94 -6.33
N LEU A 30 -1.94 0.09 -7.08
CA LEU A 30 -2.59 -0.13 -8.38
C LEU A 30 -1.56 -0.53 -9.45
N LYS A 31 -2.03 -1.23 -10.49
CA LYS A 31 -1.21 -1.64 -11.66
C LYS A 31 -0.63 -0.42 -12.38
N GLY A 32 0.51 -0.61 -13.05
CA GLY A 32 1.11 0.40 -13.95
C GLY A 32 2.00 1.46 -13.28
N GLN A 33 2.42 1.25 -12.03
CA GLN A 33 3.18 2.24 -11.24
C GLN A 33 4.59 1.77 -10.85
N ASN A 34 5.17 0.84 -11.63
CA ASN A 34 6.50 0.26 -11.34
C ASN A 34 6.63 -0.30 -9.92
N LEU A 35 5.52 -0.87 -9.40
CA LEU A 35 5.46 -1.57 -8.13
C LEU A 35 4.61 -2.84 -8.31
N PRO A 36 5.04 -3.99 -7.75
CA PRO A 36 4.21 -5.19 -7.74
C PRO A 36 2.91 -4.98 -6.96
N THR A 37 1.79 -5.46 -7.51
CA THR A 37 0.46 -5.30 -6.91
C THR A 37 0.14 -6.31 -5.81
N ASN A 38 1.01 -7.31 -5.62
CA ASN A 38 0.93 -8.27 -4.52
C ASN A 38 1.62 -7.79 -3.24
N LEU A 39 2.23 -6.59 -3.24
CA LEU A 39 2.79 -6.00 -2.03
C LEU A 39 1.71 -5.34 -1.18
N LEU A 40 1.95 -5.35 0.13
CA LEU A 40 1.14 -4.62 1.09
C LEU A 40 1.73 -3.23 1.32
N ILE A 41 0.86 -2.23 1.39
CA ILE A 41 1.18 -0.90 1.87
C ILE A 41 0.74 -0.79 3.33
N GLU A 42 1.69 -0.59 4.24
CA GLU A 42 1.42 -0.19 5.61
C GLU A 42 0.98 1.28 5.64
N CYS A 43 -0.21 1.51 6.17
CA CYS A 43 -0.83 2.82 6.31
C CYS A 43 -1.76 2.84 7.55
N CYS A 44 -2.38 3.99 7.80
CA CYS A 44 -3.34 4.19 8.88
C CYS A 44 -4.47 3.16 8.79
N LYS A 45 -4.76 2.51 9.92
CA LYS A 45 -5.82 1.50 10.04
C LYS A 45 -7.20 2.11 9.90
N ILE A 46 -7.46 3.16 10.67
CA ILE A 46 -8.76 3.84 10.72
C ILE A 46 -9.14 4.30 9.31
N GLU A 47 -8.21 4.93 8.60
CA GLU A 47 -8.47 5.44 7.25
C GLU A 47 -8.77 4.32 6.25
N ARG A 48 -7.98 3.24 6.18
CA ARG A 48 -8.27 2.19 5.17
C ARG A 48 -9.55 1.39 5.46
N GLU A 49 -9.97 1.31 6.73
CA GLU A 49 -11.12 0.54 7.19
C GLU A 49 -12.43 1.35 7.20
N SER A 50 -12.37 2.69 7.16
CA SER A 50 -13.55 3.56 7.10
C SER A 50 -14.22 3.60 5.72
N HIS A 51 -13.61 2.97 4.70
CA HIS A 51 -14.12 2.92 3.33
C HIS A 51 -14.38 1.48 2.87
N PRO A 52 -15.34 1.25 1.96
CA PRO A 52 -15.60 -0.08 1.40
C PRO A 52 -14.37 -0.60 0.64
N PRO A 53 -14.22 -1.94 0.48
CA PRO A 53 -13.17 -2.53 -0.35
C PRO A 53 -13.18 -1.97 -1.78
N LEU A 54 -12.01 -1.96 -2.42
CA LEU A 54 -11.74 -1.36 -3.74
C LEU A 54 -11.84 0.18 -3.77
N THR A 55 -11.93 0.82 -2.62
CA THR A 55 -11.74 2.28 -2.53
C THR A 55 -10.31 2.60 -2.89
N LYS A 56 -10.15 3.61 -3.74
CA LYS A 56 -8.85 4.04 -4.25
C LYS A 56 -8.32 5.23 -3.45
N PHE A 57 -7.02 5.24 -3.26
CA PHE A 57 -6.29 6.23 -2.49
C PHE A 57 -5.03 6.67 -3.23
N ILE A 58 -4.45 7.77 -2.78
CA ILE A 58 -3.10 8.20 -3.12
C ILE A 58 -2.28 8.40 -1.85
N THR A 59 -0.98 8.12 -1.93
CA THR A 59 0.01 8.48 -0.91
C THR A 59 1.18 9.21 -1.55
N GLU A 60 1.75 10.18 -0.83
CA GLU A 60 2.84 11.03 -1.32
C GLU A 60 4.04 10.20 -1.76
N ASN A 61 4.45 9.24 -0.92
CA ASN A 61 5.43 8.25 -1.28
C ASN A 61 5.32 7.01 -0.38
N VAL A 62 5.93 5.93 -0.87
CA VAL A 62 6.13 4.70 -0.12
C VAL A 62 7.62 4.35 -0.07
N LYS A 63 8.08 3.90 1.11
CA LYS A 63 9.40 3.32 1.29
C LYS A 63 9.33 1.80 1.12
N VAL A 64 10.27 1.21 0.38
CA VAL A 64 10.44 -0.25 0.35
C VAL A 64 11.09 -0.69 1.65
N CYS A 65 10.43 -1.61 2.36
CA CYS A 65 10.86 -2.14 3.64
C CYS A 65 10.92 -3.66 3.59
N LYS A 66 11.70 -4.24 4.51
CA LYS A 66 11.82 -5.68 4.71
C LYS A 66 11.52 -6.01 6.17
N LYS A 67 10.64 -6.97 6.40
CA LYS A 67 10.37 -7.52 7.74
C LYS A 67 11.53 -8.43 8.19
N PRO A 68 11.66 -8.73 9.49
CA PRO A 68 12.67 -9.67 9.99
C PRO A 68 12.58 -11.06 9.35
N ASP A 69 11.37 -11.51 9.00
CA ASP A 69 11.10 -12.77 8.29
C ASP A 69 11.50 -12.76 6.80
N GLY A 70 12.01 -11.64 6.30
CA GLY A 70 12.45 -11.47 4.92
C GLY A 70 11.39 -10.92 3.97
N ARG A 71 10.13 -10.82 4.39
CA ARG A 71 9.03 -10.35 3.53
C ARG A 71 9.17 -8.86 3.20
N ILE A 72 9.07 -8.55 1.91
CA ILE A 72 9.06 -7.17 1.42
C ILE A 72 7.66 -6.57 1.56
N TYR A 73 7.62 -5.31 1.97
CA TYR A 73 6.40 -4.51 2.03
C TYR A 73 6.70 -3.03 1.76
N LEU A 74 5.66 -2.24 1.57
CA LEU A 74 5.75 -0.80 1.34
C LEU A 74 5.24 -0.06 2.57
N ARG A 75 5.91 1.00 3.01
CA ARG A 75 5.43 1.85 4.10
C ARG A 75 5.08 3.23 3.57
N ALA A 76 3.81 3.62 3.67
CA ALA A 76 3.37 4.97 3.31
C ALA A 76 4.02 5.99 4.25
N LYS A 77 4.45 7.13 3.70
CA LYS A 77 4.96 8.26 4.48
C LYS A 77 3.92 8.66 5.53
N ASP A 78 4.35 8.74 6.78
CA ASP A 78 3.51 9.08 7.94
C ASP A 78 2.24 8.20 8.08
N GLN A 79 2.28 7.00 7.48
CA GLN A 79 1.14 6.09 7.34
C GLN A 79 -0.07 6.73 6.63
N PHE A 80 0.14 7.81 5.90
CA PHE A 80 -0.93 8.60 5.31
C PHE A 80 -1.36 8.07 3.95
N ILE A 81 -2.68 7.98 3.76
CA ILE A 81 -3.35 7.75 2.48
C ILE A 81 -4.52 8.74 2.40
N LYS A 82 -4.83 9.21 1.19
CA LYS A 82 -5.96 10.09 0.93
C LYS A 82 -6.86 9.45 -0.11
N LYS A 83 -8.16 9.32 0.18
CA LYS A 83 -9.14 8.84 -0.80
C LYS A 83 -9.11 9.72 -2.05
N ILE A 84 -9.21 9.08 -3.21
CA ILE A 84 -9.36 9.75 -4.51
C ILE A 84 -10.56 9.18 -5.24
N ASP A 85 -11.27 10.05 -5.94
CA ASP A 85 -12.36 9.66 -6.85
C ASP A 85 -11.81 9.60 -8.28
N PHE A 86 -12.38 8.72 -9.11
CA PHE A 86 -12.07 8.56 -10.53
C PHE A 86 -13.31 8.83 -11.35
#